data_AF-A0A8I2YVM1-F1
#
_entry.id   AF-A0A8I2YVM1-F1
#
_cell.length_a   1.000
_cell.length_b   1.000
_cell.length_c   1.000
_cell.angle_alpha   90.00
_cell.angle_beta   90.00
_cell.angle_gamma   90.00
#
_symmetry.space_group_name_H-M   'P 1'
#
loop_
_entity.id
_entity.type
_entity.pdbx_description
1 polymer ?
#
loop_
_entity_poly.entity_id
_entity_poly.type
_entity_poly.pdbx_seq_one_letter_code
_entity_poly.pdbx_strand_id
1 'polypeptide(L)'
;MSELERAKLVADLTECLYVYDTLCLWRTAEVMIKRIVVLPFIKKTIHPDALAAPHSPIMPHTPLPSRMLPPRTPYTPYTAFSSKQNPLDSKHSASSIPYLDETNDPLAKLFNQILRFVDRDLRRIMQIAEQVSVKSNPARMDSTSAAILPSSIDVTGERFDMMANTIWPEIGQAIMDELGLAVFAAGKPDEFLKRHAAAQAFIHALEFMAPSTKSVQAMRSHPVFIAFNKRWQLPIYFQLRWKDIVGKLEDILSTTVINPYPTNVGNSMFLLPQAESVWAAISSCWSAEVFIPDLAHRFWRLTLQLLSRYKTWLETALPQTEVSAQVTSPIDKSRSTTPQASSETVPENSATDDLLKQHAIILVDIKAVTHQVLRLWREEISAALPEAASSQDMYMYIDPEDALKEQLNSLSVLAEQMTKQVIQLLSRRACDSLLPVRSIPSQFRAMSSKRIPTESSYFVPLILRPVKAFFGIGSSSVAGDRLRQDLLKPSATEVFDSVCQRYIQYLTAMRKTEESLRRLKKGKKSTLGFFNGPGASKDDDRDEERIRSQMIIDVEAFGQDGKSLGVDITSVESYLQLSQMVQSELVDG
;
A
#
# COMPACT_ATOMS: atom_id res chain seq x y z
N MET A 1 52.64 -31.58 -3.74
CA MET A 1 52.71 -31.84 -5.18
C MET A 1 53.36 -30.63 -5.82
N SER A 2 54.43 -30.82 -6.59
CA SER A 2 55.08 -29.70 -7.27
C SER A 2 54.18 -29.14 -8.38
N GLU A 3 54.34 -27.87 -8.75
CA GLU A 3 53.57 -27.28 -9.86
C GLU A 3 53.80 -28.02 -11.18
N LEU A 4 55.00 -28.57 -11.35
CA LEU A 4 55.39 -29.40 -12.51
C LEU A 4 54.60 -30.71 -12.56
N GLU A 5 54.47 -31.41 -11.42
CA GLU A 5 53.65 -32.62 -11.31
C GLU A 5 52.18 -32.31 -11.59
N ARG A 6 51.66 -31.18 -11.11
CA ARG A 6 50.29 -30.75 -11.39
C ARG A 6 50.06 -30.50 -12.86
N ALA A 7 50.99 -29.81 -13.53
CA ALA A 7 50.91 -29.54 -14.95
C ALA A 7 50.94 -30.83 -15.77
N LYS A 8 51.80 -31.79 -15.39
CA LYS A 8 51.86 -33.11 -16.03
C LYS A 8 50.54 -33.88 -15.88
N LEU A 9 49.99 -33.98 -14.66
CA LEU A 9 48.72 -34.66 -14.42
C LEU A 9 47.55 -34.03 -15.18
N VAL A 10 47.55 -32.71 -15.35
CA VAL A 10 46.55 -31.99 -16.14
C VAL A 10 46.70 -32.30 -17.64
N ALA A 11 47.92 -32.41 -18.15
CA ALA A 11 48.18 -32.81 -19.54
C ALA A 11 47.71 -34.25 -19.80
N ASP A 12 48.09 -35.18 -18.93
CA ASP A 12 47.70 -36.60 -19.01
C ASP A 12 46.17 -36.75 -18.94
N LEU A 13 45.50 -35.99 -18.06
CA LEU A 13 44.03 -35.97 -17.97
C LEU A 13 43.37 -35.42 -19.25
N THR A 14 43.96 -34.38 -19.84
CA THR A 14 43.44 -33.77 -21.07
C THR A 14 43.53 -34.75 -22.24
N GLU A 15 44.67 -35.45 -22.38
CA GLU A 15 44.84 -36.51 -23.39
C GLU A 15 43.86 -37.66 -23.17
N CYS A 16 43.69 -38.10 -21.92
CA CYS A 16 42.73 -39.15 -21.57
C CYS A 16 41.29 -38.76 -21.97
N LEU A 17 40.83 -37.57 -21.59
CA LEU A 17 39.49 -37.10 -21.96
C LEU A 17 39.34 -36.92 -23.48
N TYR A 18 40.39 -36.52 -24.20
CA TYR A 18 40.40 -36.44 -25.66
C TYR A 18 40.23 -37.80 -26.33
N VAL A 19 40.87 -38.86 -25.79
CA VAL A 19 40.67 -40.24 -26.29
C VAL A 19 39.23 -40.68 -26.07
N TYR A 20 38.65 -40.45 -24.88
CA TYR A 20 37.25 -40.76 -24.62
C TYR A 20 36.28 -39.98 -25.54
N ASP A 21 36.59 -38.73 -25.84
CA ASP A 21 35.81 -37.89 -26.76
C ASP A 21 35.88 -38.42 -28.21
N THR A 22 37.08 -38.73 -28.69
CA THR A 22 37.33 -39.28 -30.03
C THR A 22 36.63 -40.62 -30.25
N LEU A 23 36.54 -41.44 -29.20
CA LEU A 23 35.86 -42.74 -29.23
C LEU A 23 34.35 -42.65 -28.95
N CYS A 24 33.79 -41.45 -28.76
CA CYS A 24 32.40 -41.23 -28.36
C CYS A 24 31.99 -41.93 -27.06
N LEU A 25 32.94 -42.11 -26.14
CA LEU A 25 32.77 -42.82 -24.86
C LEU A 25 32.58 -41.86 -23.67
N TRP A 26 31.95 -40.70 -23.89
CA TRP A 26 31.78 -39.64 -22.88
C TRP A 26 31.04 -40.14 -21.63
N ARG A 27 29.97 -40.93 -21.82
CA ARG A 27 29.18 -41.52 -20.72
C ARG A 27 30.01 -42.44 -19.84
N THR A 28 30.90 -43.23 -20.44
CA THR A 28 31.78 -44.13 -19.69
C THR A 28 32.76 -43.34 -18.82
N ALA A 29 33.35 -42.27 -19.36
CA ALA A 29 34.23 -41.39 -18.61
C ALA A 29 33.49 -40.64 -17.48
N GLU A 30 32.27 -40.15 -17.73
CA GLU A 30 31.41 -39.55 -16.71
C GLU A 30 31.12 -40.52 -15.56
N VAL A 31 30.74 -41.77 -15.87
CA VAL A 31 30.48 -42.82 -14.87
C VAL A 31 31.74 -43.14 -14.05
N MET A 32 32.92 -43.15 -14.67
CA MET A 32 34.18 -43.37 -13.98
C MET A 32 34.50 -42.25 -12.99
N ILE A 33 34.39 -40.99 -13.42
CA ILE A 33 34.60 -39.82 -12.56
C ILE A 33 33.58 -39.80 -11.42
N LYS A 34 32.31 -40.11 -11.70
CA LYS A 34 31.25 -40.27 -10.70
C LYS A 34 31.65 -41.30 -9.64
N ARG A 35 32.10 -42.48 -10.07
CA ARG A 35 32.43 -43.59 -9.16
C ARG A 35 33.68 -43.33 -8.32
N ILE A 36 34.71 -42.75 -8.92
CA ILE A 36 36.03 -42.60 -8.29
C ILE A 36 36.10 -41.33 -7.44
N VAL A 37 35.48 -40.24 -7.87
CA VAL A 37 35.66 -38.91 -7.26
C VAL A 37 34.40 -38.48 -6.49
N VAL A 38 33.24 -38.52 -7.14
CA VAL A 38 32.00 -37.92 -6.59
C VAL A 38 31.40 -38.80 -5.49
N LEU A 39 31.11 -40.06 -5.79
CA LEU A 39 30.40 -40.96 -4.87
C LEU A 39 31.09 -41.16 -3.50
N PRO A 40 32.44 -41.32 -3.41
CA PRO A 40 33.10 -41.45 -2.12
C PRO A 40 32.95 -40.21 -1.24
N PHE A 41 33.00 -39.02 -1.84
CA PHE A 41 32.80 -37.77 -1.12
C PHE A 41 31.35 -37.61 -0.65
N ILE A 42 30.37 -37.87 -1.53
CA ILE A 42 28.95 -37.73 -1.23
C ILE A 42 28.54 -38.67 -0.09
N LYS A 43 28.90 -39.95 -0.15
CA LYS A 43 28.59 -40.93 0.91
C LYS A 43 29.19 -40.56 2.27
N LYS A 44 30.33 -39.86 2.28
CA LYS A 44 30.98 -39.40 3.51
C LYS A 44 30.36 -38.11 4.06
N THR A 45 29.82 -37.27 3.18
CA THR A 45 29.45 -35.88 3.51
C THR A 45 27.95 -35.70 3.70
N ILE A 46 27.13 -36.41 2.92
CA ILE A 46 25.67 -36.34 2.95
C ILE A 46 25.14 -37.64 3.53
N HIS A 47 24.72 -37.58 4.79
CA HIS A 47 24.14 -38.68 5.56
C HIS A 47 23.12 -38.11 6.55
N PRO A 48 22.23 -38.92 7.16
CA PRO A 48 21.10 -38.40 7.96
C PRO A 48 21.53 -37.48 9.12
N ASP A 49 22.66 -37.81 9.77
CA ASP A 49 23.21 -37.02 10.89
C ASP A 49 24.08 -35.82 10.47
N ALA A 50 24.21 -35.52 9.17
CA ALA A 50 25.14 -34.49 8.68
C ALA A 50 24.81 -33.09 9.20
N LEU A 51 23.54 -32.83 9.51
CA LEU A 51 23.07 -31.56 10.07
C LEU A 51 23.14 -31.52 11.61
N ALA A 52 23.36 -32.66 12.27
CA ALA A 52 23.42 -32.82 13.72
C ALA A 52 24.84 -33.03 14.26
N ALA A 53 25.85 -33.18 13.38
CA ALA A 53 27.22 -33.50 13.77
C ALA A 53 27.82 -32.43 14.72
N PRO A 54 28.28 -32.83 15.93
CA PRO A 54 28.92 -31.91 16.86
C PRO A 54 30.23 -31.39 16.27
N HIS A 55 30.51 -30.13 16.56
CA HIS A 55 31.69 -29.44 16.04
C HIS A 55 32.97 -30.21 16.41
N SER A 56 33.90 -30.35 15.47
CA SER A 56 35.28 -30.69 15.83
C SER A 56 35.74 -29.68 16.89
N PRO A 57 36.25 -30.12 18.05
CA PRO A 57 36.67 -29.19 19.09
C PRO A 57 37.74 -28.27 18.51
N ILE A 58 37.45 -26.97 18.50
CA ILE A 58 38.44 -25.94 18.22
C ILE A 58 39.56 -26.17 19.25
N MET A 59 40.74 -26.51 18.75
CA MET A 59 41.93 -26.71 19.55
C MET A 59 42.15 -25.45 20.41
N PRO A 60 42.18 -25.53 21.75
CA PRO A 60 42.44 -24.36 22.57
C PRO A 60 43.82 -23.83 22.22
N HIS A 61 43.90 -22.57 21.79
CA HIS A 61 45.17 -21.89 21.61
C HIS A 61 45.91 -21.85 22.95
N THR A 62 47.03 -22.57 23.03
CA THR A 62 48.00 -22.48 24.12
C THR A 62 48.46 -21.03 24.30
N PRO A 63 48.38 -20.46 25.52
CA PRO A 63 48.80 -19.08 25.75
C PRO A 63 50.32 -19.04 25.92
N LEU A 64 51.02 -18.34 25.02
CA LEU A 64 52.38 -17.85 25.25
C LEU A 64 52.33 -16.34 25.55
N PRO A 65 53.07 -15.84 26.54
CA PRO A 65 52.94 -14.47 27.03
C PRO A 65 53.77 -13.51 26.16
N SER A 66 53.09 -12.69 25.35
CA SER A 66 53.73 -11.52 24.73
C SER A 66 53.29 -10.25 25.45
N ARG A 67 54.16 -9.83 26.36
CA ARG A 67 54.21 -8.50 26.97
C ARG A 67 54.48 -7.48 25.86
N MET A 68 53.56 -6.54 25.62
CA MET A 68 53.77 -5.13 25.27
C MET A 68 52.40 -4.42 25.22
N LEU A 69 52.18 -3.48 26.14
CA LEU A 69 51.03 -2.57 26.16
C LEU A 69 51.10 -1.60 24.96
N PRO A 70 49.98 -1.26 24.29
CA PRO A 70 49.91 -0.05 23.47
C PRO A 70 49.65 1.18 24.36
N PRO A 71 50.16 2.37 23.99
CA PRO A 71 49.98 3.59 24.78
C PRO A 71 48.53 4.09 24.69
N ARG A 72 47.99 4.53 25.83
CA ARG A 72 46.74 5.26 25.95
C ARG A 72 46.92 6.70 25.45
N THR A 73 46.12 7.13 24.48
CA THR A 73 45.87 8.54 24.17
C THR A 73 44.37 8.85 24.23
N PRO A 74 43.98 10.12 24.51
CA PRO A 74 42.64 10.45 24.98
C PRO A 74 41.61 10.65 23.86
N TYR A 75 40.36 10.38 24.25
CA TYR A 75 39.11 10.34 23.49
C TYR A 75 38.75 11.70 22.84
N THR A 76 38.40 11.71 21.55
CA THR A 76 37.64 12.78 20.88
C THR A 76 36.41 12.18 20.18
N PRO A 77 35.26 12.89 20.13
CA PRO A 77 33.98 12.26 19.82
C PRO A 77 33.67 12.27 18.32
N TYR A 78 34.52 11.65 17.50
CA TYR A 78 34.19 11.30 16.11
C TYR A 78 35.03 10.09 15.69
N THR A 79 34.70 8.91 16.19
CA THR A 79 34.97 7.60 15.56
C THR A 79 34.32 6.49 16.39
N ALA A 80 33.27 5.88 15.86
CA ALA A 80 32.70 4.65 16.40
C ALA A 80 32.31 3.71 15.24
N PHE A 81 32.90 2.50 15.29
CA PHE A 81 32.64 1.28 14.53
C PHE A 81 33.18 1.17 13.09
N SER A 82 34.42 0.66 12.99
CA SER A 82 34.93 -0.03 11.81
C SER A 82 34.29 -1.42 11.69
N SER A 83 33.18 -1.51 10.96
CA SER A 83 32.83 -2.72 10.20
C SER A 83 32.35 -2.29 8.82
N LYS A 84 33.28 -1.96 7.93
CA LYS A 84 33.00 -1.83 6.50
C LYS A 84 34.20 -2.38 5.74
N GLN A 85 34.10 -3.63 5.31
CA GLN A 85 34.66 -3.94 4.00
C GLN A 85 33.85 -3.11 3.01
N ASN A 86 34.52 -2.17 2.37
CA ASN A 86 33.96 -1.29 1.34
C ASN A 86 33.45 -2.17 0.18
N PRO A 87 32.18 -2.05 -0.28
CA PRO A 87 31.68 -2.82 -1.42
C PRO A 87 32.33 -2.46 -2.77
N LEU A 88 33.19 -1.44 -2.80
CA LEU A 88 33.80 -0.89 -4.01
C LEU A 88 35.34 -0.96 -4.02
N ASP A 89 35.97 -1.53 -2.99
CA ASP A 89 37.44 -1.72 -2.94
C ASP A 89 37.90 -3.13 -3.35
N SER A 90 37.03 -3.94 -3.93
CA SER A 90 37.39 -5.22 -4.57
C SER A 90 37.92 -5.01 -5.99
N LYS A 91 38.94 -4.15 -6.13
CA LYS A 91 39.86 -4.24 -7.27
C LYS A 91 40.83 -5.38 -6.96
N HIS A 92 40.52 -6.56 -7.50
CA HIS A 92 41.30 -7.81 -7.65
C HIS A 92 40.60 -9.06 -7.10
N SER A 93 39.56 -9.53 -7.79
CA SER A 93 39.45 -10.93 -8.30
C SER A 93 38.01 -11.21 -8.77
N ALA A 94 37.75 -11.16 -10.08
CA ALA A 94 36.47 -11.56 -10.68
C ALA A 94 36.23 -13.08 -10.65
N SER A 95 36.78 -13.79 -9.66
CA SER A 95 36.93 -15.25 -9.67
C SER A 95 36.66 -15.95 -8.33
N SER A 96 36.24 -15.23 -7.27
CA SER A 96 35.88 -15.86 -6.00
C SER A 96 34.43 -16.35 -6.01
N ILE A 97 34.22 -17.64 -5.77
CA ILE A 97 32.89 -18.25 -5.66
C ILE A 97 32.12 -17.64 -4.48
N PRO A 98 30.83 -17.31 -4.66
CA PRO A 98 29.99 -16.84 -3.57
C PRO A 98 29.69 -18.00 -2.62
N TYR A 99 30.39 -18.06 -1.48
CA TYR A 99 30.07 -18.99 -0.39
C TYR A 99 28.91 -18.44 0.45
N LEU A 100 28.14 -19.35 1.04
CA LEU A 100 27.01 -19.00 1.91
C LEU A 100 27.54 -18.55 3.29
N ASP A 101 26.76 -17.70 3.98
CA ASP A 101 27.04 -17.30 5.35
C ASP A 101 26.91 -18.52 6.30
N GLU A 102 27.99 -18.84 7.02
CA GLU A 102 28.08 -20.01 7.91
C GLU A 102 27.61 -19.70 9.34
N THR A 103 27.18 -18.46 9.64
CA THR A 103 26.77 -18.05 10.98
C THR A 103 25.50 -18.80 11.42
N ASN A 104 25.72 -19.88 12.18
CA ASN A 104 24.70 -20.69 12.86
C ASN A 104 23.74 -21.51 11.98
N ASP A 105 24.01 -21.70 10.68
CA ASP A 105 23.23 -22.62 9.83
C ASP A 105 24.04 -23.89 9.46
N PRO A 106 23.70 -25.08 10.02
CA PRO A 106 24.37 -26.33 9.68
C PRO A 106 24.17 -26.73 8.21
N LEU A 107 23.07 -26.33 7.57
CA LEU A 107 22.82 -26.61 6.16
C LEU A 107 23.74 -25.78 5.26
N ALA A 108 23.92 -24.49 5.56
CA ALA A 108 24.85 -23.62 4.83
C ALA A 108 26.30 -24.14 4.91
N LYS A 109 26.72 -24.66 6.08
CA LYS A 109 28.04 -25.28 6.25
C LYS A 109 28.21 -26.52 5.36
N LEU A 110 27.21 -27.40 5.35
CA LEU A 110 27.20 -28.59 4.49
C LEU A 110 27.29 -28.18 3.00
N PHE A 111 26.48 -27.20 2.58
CA PHE A 111 26.53 -26.67 1.23
C PHE A 111 27.90 -26.09 0.87
N ASN A 112 28.51 -25.29 1.75
CA ASN A 112 29.87 -24.79 1.53
C ASN A 112 30.92 -25.90 1.45
N GLN A 113 30.78 -26.99 2.23
CA GLN A 113 31.65 -28.16 2.12
C GLN A 113 31.53 -28.82 0.74
N ILE A 114 30.31 -28.95 0.22
CA ILE A 114 30.07 -29.47 -1.14
C ILE A 114 30.64 -28.53 -2.20
N LEU A 115 30.40 -27.21 -2.08
CA LEU A 115 30.92 -26.21 -3.01
C LEU A 115 32.46 -26.23 -3.07
N ARG A 116 33.13 -26.31 -1.91
CA ARG A 116 34.60 -26.42 -1.84
C ARG A 116 35.12 -27.68 -2.53
N PHE A 117 34.42 -28.80 -2.40
CA PHE A 117 34.75 -30.04 -3.10
C PHE A 117 34.59 -29.88 -4.62
N VAL A 118 33.47 -29.33 -5.08
CA VAL A 118 33.23 -29.12 -6.52
C VAL A 118 34.26 -28.17 -7.12
N ASP A 119 34.58 -27.06 -6.46
CA ASP A 119 35.59 -26.10 -6.93
C ASP A 119 36.99 -26.72 -7.00
N ARG A 120 37.41 -27.40 -5.92
CA ARG A 120 38.76 -27.95 -5.80
C ARG A 120 38.98 -29.15 -6.72
N ASP A 121 38.04 -30.09 -6.74
CA ASP A 121 38.27 -31.43 -7.29
C ASP A 121 37.63 -31.61 -8.68
N LEU A 122 36.57 -30.86 -9.03
CA LEU A 122 35.79 -31.11 -10.24
C LEU A 122 35.80 -29.95 -11.24
N ARG A 123 35.95 -28.70 -10.79
CA ARG A 123 35.86 -27.52 -11.67
C ARG A 123 36.85 -27.55 -12.82
N ARG A 124 38.11 -27.90 -12.54
CA ARG A 124 39.13 -27.99 -13.59
C ARG A 124 38.85 -29.14 -14.56
N ILE A 125 38.33 -30.27 -14.07
CA ILE A 125 37.98 -31.44 -14.89
C ILE A 125 36.83 -31.07 -15.84
N MET A 126 35.78 -30.41 -15.34
CA MET A 126 34.67 -29.92 -16.16
C MET A 126 35.13 -28.96 -17.26
N GLN A 127 36.05 -28.03 -16.95
CA GLN A 127 36.58 -27.10 -17.94
C GLN A 127 37.38 -27.80 -19.05
N ILE A 128 38.20 -28.80 -18.69
CA ILE A 128 38.97 -29.58 -19.66
C ILE A 128 38.02 -30.40 -20.54
N ALA A 129 37.02 -31.04 -19.95
CA ALA A 129 36.03 -31.84 -20.68
C ALA A 129 35.25 -30.98 -21.70
N GLU A 130 34.77 -29.81 -21.31
CA GLU A 130 34.08 -28.87 -22.22
C GLU A 130 35.02 -28.41 -23.34
N GLN A 131 36.28 -28.06 -23.02
CA GLN A 131 37.25 -27.63 -24.03
C GLN A 131 37.59 -28.72 -25.03
N VAL A 132 37.68 -29.97 -24.59
CA VAL A 132 37.91 -31.14 -25.45
C VAL A 132 36.71 -31.33 -26.38
N SER A 133 35.48 -31.37 -25.86
CA SER A 133 34.29 -31.55 -26.69
C SER A 133 34.04 -30.39 -27.67
N VAL A 134 34.48 -29.15 -27.36
CA VAL A 134 34.40 -28.02 -28.29
C VAL A 134 35.47 -28.10 -29.39
N LYS A 135 36.69 -28.54 -29.07
CA LYS A 135 37.82 -28.62 -30.02
C LYS A 135 37.69 -29.76 -31.03
N SER A 136 37.07 -30.88 -30.64
CA SER A 136 36.87 -32.02 -31.53
C SER A 136 35.74 -31.79 -32.56
N ASN A 137 34.93 -30.73 -32.41
CA ASN A 137 33.73 -30.52 -33.22
C ASN A 137 33.53 -29.06 -33.72
N PRO A 138 34.53 -28.39 -34.35
CA PRO A 138 34.38 -27.02 -34.84
C PRO A 138 33.57 -26.91 -36.17
N ALA A 139 33.29 -28.02 -36.86
CA ALA A 139 32.89 -28.05 -38.27
C ALA A 139 31.46 -28.56 -38.58
N ARG A 140 30.52 -28.53 -37.62
CA ARG A 140 29.09 -28.83 -37.88
C ARG A 140 28.15 -27.61 -37.86
N MET A 141 28.69 -26.39 -37.72
CA MET A 141 27.89 -25.16 -37.74
C MET A 141 27.75 -24.49 -39.12
N ASP A 142 28.56 -24.88 -40.11
CA ASP A 142 28.45 -24.39 -41.49
C ASP A 142 28.15 -25.55 -42.46
N SER A 143 26.88 -25.97 -42.54
CA SER A 143 26.34 -26.49 -43.79
C SER A 143 24.83 -26.25 -43.85
N THR A 144 24.50 -25.20 -44.61
CA THR A 144 23.20 -24.91 -45.19
C THR A 144 22.64 -26.14 -45.90
N SER A 145 21.50 -26.64 -45.44
CA SER A 145 20.43 -27.16 -46.31
C SER A 145 19.15 -27.30 -45.51
N ALA A 146 18.21 -26.40 -45.82
CA ALA A 146 16.83 -26.50 -45.39
C ALA A 146 16.22 -27.82 -45.89
N ALA A 147 15.88 -28.70 -44.96
CA ALA A 147 14.90 -29.76 -45.18
C ALA A 147 14.05 -29.89 -43.92
N ILE A 148 12.77 -29.53 -44.08
CA ILE A 148 11.73 -29.58 -43.06
C ILE A 148 11.44 -31.06 -42.77
N LEU A 149 11.73 -31.52 -41.55
CA LEU A 149 11.20 -32.75 -40.96
C LEU A 149 10.84 -32.50 -39.49
N PRO A 150 9.78 -33.16 -38.98
CA PRO A 150 9.14 -32.78 -37.72
C PRO A 150 9.89 -33.28 -36.49
N SER A 151 9.72 -32.51 -35.41
CA SER A 151 10.03 -32.72 -33.99
C SER A 151 10.45 -34.12 -33.51
N SER A 152 11.44 -34.11 -32.59
CA SER A 152 11.86 -35.15 -31.62
C SER A 152 13.01 -36.10 -32.00
N ILE A 153 14.21 -35.55 -32.26
CA ILE A 153 15.45 -36.29 -32.03
C ILE A 153 16.43 -35.40 -31.24
N ASP A 154 16.73 -35.84 -30.02
CA ASP A 154 17.71 -35.29 -29.10
C ASP A 154 19.10 -35.16 -29.77
N VAL A 155 19.55 -33.92 -30.00
CA VAL A 155 20.97 -33.60 -30.28
C VAL A 155 21.72 -33.30 -28.97
N THR A 156 21.21 -33.80 -27.83
CA THR A 156 21.75 -33.52 -26.48
C THR A 156 22.83 -34.51 -26.05
N GLY A 157 23.15 -35.52 -26.86
CA GLY A 157 23.95 -36.66 -26.46
C GLY A 157 25.22 -36.88 -27.27
N GLU A 158 25.96 -35.86 -27.71
CA GLU A 158 27.26 -36.04 -28.40
C GLU A 158 28.41 -35.22 -27.76
N ARG A 159 28.46 -35.13 -26.43
CA ARG A 159 29.52 -34.40 -25.69
C ARG A 159 29.52 -34.72 -24.19
N PHE A 160 30.57 -34.29 -23.49
CA PHE A 160 30.58 -34.28 -22.02
C PHE A 160 29.57 -33.27 -21.45
N ASP A 161 28.85 -33.67 -20.41
CA ASP A 161 28.06 -32.77 -19.55
C ASP A 161 28.12 -33.26 -18.09
N MET A 162 29.32 -33.13 -17.52
CA MET A 162 29.63 -33.64 -16.18
C MET A 162 28.77 -32.97 -15.10
N MET A 163 28.36 -31.71 -15.27
CA MET A 163 27.51 -31.03 -14.30
C MET A 163 26.15 -31.72 -14.18
N ALA A 164 25.49 -31.96 -15.31
CA ALA A 164 24.16 -32.55 -15.37
C ALA A 164 24.16 -34.07 -15.14
N ASN A 165 25.23 -34.78 -15.52
CA ASN A 165 25.25 -36.25 -15.53
C ASN A 165 26.05 -36.88 -14.36
N THR A 166 27.02 -36.15 -13.80
CA THR A 166 27.98 -36.69 -12.81
C THR A 166 27.83 -36.02 -11.45
N ILE A 167 27.64 -34.69 -11.42
CA ILE A 167 27.71 -33.90 -10.18
C ILE A 167 26.33 -33.73 -9.57
N TRP A 168 25.42 -33.06 -10.28
CA TRP A 168 24.10 -32.73 -9.75
C TRP A 168 23.24 -33.95 -9.40
N PRO A 169 23.19 -35.04 -10.20
CA PRO A 169 22.37 -36.19 -9.88
C PRO A 169 22.73 -36.81 -8.53
N GLU A 170 24.02 -36.87 -8.20
CA GLU A 170 24.47 -37.46 -6.93
C GLU A 170 24.22 -36.54 -5.74
N ILE A 171 24.49 -35.24 -5.90
CA ILE A 171 24.25 -34.25 -4.84
C ILE A 171 22.75 -34.13 -4.57
N GLY A 172 21.96 -33.88 -5.61
CA GLY A 172 20.52 -33.66 -5.51
C GLY A 172 19.79 -34.88 -4.96
N GLN A 173 20.14 -36.08 -5.43
CA GLN A 173 19.54 -37.33 -4.95
C GLN A 173 19.91 -37.59 -3.49
N ALA A 174 21.19 -37.44 -3.11
CA ALA A 174 21.61 -37.65 -1.72
C ALA A 174 20.94 -36.68 -0.75
N ILE A 175 20.78 -35.40 -1.12
CA ILE A 175 20.04 -34.43 -0.28
C ILE A 175 18.57 -34.84 -0.15
N MET A 176 17.93 -35.27 -1.24
CA MET A 176 16.53 -35.69 -1.21
C MET A 176 16.29 -36.95 -0.37
N ASP A 177 17.19 -37.93 -0.47
CA ASP A 177 17.02 -39.23 0.17
C ASP A 177 17.45 -39.20 1.64
N GLU A 178 18.61 -38.62 1.95
CA GLU A 178 19.18 -38.67 3.30
C GLU A 178 18.71 -37.51 4.19
N LEU A 179 18.49 -36.32 3.61
CA LEU A 179 18.17 -35.10 4.36
C LEU A 179 16.74 -34.59 4.12
N GLY A 180 15.94 -35.32 3.34
CA GLY A 180 14.68 -34.83 2.82
C GLY A 180 13.67 -34.40 3.91
N LEU A 181 13.61 -35.14 5.01
CA LEU A 181 12.71 -34.85 6.15
C LEU A 181 13.10 -33.58 6.90
N ALA A 182 14.37 -33.19 6.89
CA ALA A 182 14.85 -31.98 7.55
C ALA A 182 14.82 -30.77 6.60
N VAL A 183 15.33 -30.94 5.37
CA VAL A 183 15.54 -29.82 4.43
C VAL A 183 14.22 -29.27 3.88
N PHE A 184 13.29 -30.15 3.50
CA PHE A 184 12.06 -29.75 2.79
C PHE A 184 10.82 -29.65 3.70
N ALA A 185 10.98 -29.75 5.02
CA ALA A 185 9.86 -29.70 5.96
C ALA A 185 9.20 -28.32 6.00
N ALA A 186 7.97 -28.23 5.49
CA ALA A 186 7.19 -26.99 5.46
C ALA A 186 6.53 -26.61 6.81
N GLY A 187 6.51 -27.51 7.79
CA GLY A 187 5.75 -27.34 9.05
C GLY A 187 6.19 -26.15 9.92
N LYS A 188 7.37 -25.59 9.67
CA LYS A 188 7.85 -24.35 10.28
C LYS A 188 8.21 -23.35 9.17
N PRO A 189 7.33 -22.39 8.84
CA PRO A 189 7.52 -21.50 7.70
C PRO A 189 8.84 -20.70 7.72
N ASP A 190 9.25 -20.19 8.88
CA ASP A 190 10.48 -19.39 8.99
C ASP A 190 11.75 -20.21 8.73
N GLU A 191 11.79 -21.45 9.24
CA GLU A 191 12.89 -22.39 8.96
C GLU A 191 12.86 -22.84 7.49
N PHE A 192 11.67 -23.09 6.94
CA PHE A 192 11.50 -23.47 5.54
C PHE A 192 12.04 -22.39 4.60
N LEU A 193 11.72 -21.12 4.84
CA LEU A 193 12.21 -20.01 4.03
C LEU A 193 13.74 -19.91 4.06
N LYS A 194 14.34 -20.00 5.24
CA LYS A 194 15.81 -19.96 5.40
C LYS A 194 16.48 -21.11 4.64
N ARG A 195 15.96 -22.34 4.78
CA ARG A 195 16.48 -23.52 4.07
C ARG A 195 16.29 -23.40 2.56
N HIS A 196 15.15 -22.89 2.10
CA HIS A 196 14.90 -22.63 0.69
C HIS A 196 15.89 -21.60 0.13
N ALA A 197 16.08 -20.47 0.81
CA ALA A 197 17.03 -19.44 0.42
C ALA A 197 18.47 -19.98 0.37
N ALA A 198 18.88 -20.77 1.36
CA ALA A 198 20.18 -21.43 1.37
C ALA A 198 20.33 -22.41 0.18
N ALA A 199 19.29 -23.19 -0.13
CA ALA A 199 19.33 -24.12 -1.26
C ALA A 199 19.41 -23.38 -2.61
N GLN A 200 18.68 -22.28 -2.79
CA GLN A 200 18.77 -21.46 -4.00
C GLN A 200 20.15 -20.80 -4.15
N ALA A 201 20.70 -20.26 -3.05
CA ALA A 201 22.06 -19.71 -3.05
C ALA A 201 23.12 -20.78 -3.39
N PHE A 202 22.96 -21.99 -2.85
CA PHE A 202 23.81 -23.13 -3.18
C PHE A 202 23.73 -23.52 -4.67
N ILE A 203 22.52 -23.57 -5.24
CA ILE A 203 22.32 -23.84 -6.67
C ILE A 203 22.97 -22.75 -7.52
N HIS A 204 22.79 -21.47 -7.19
CA HIS A 204 23.43 -20.37 -7.93
C HIS A 204 24.96 -20.42 -7.86
N ALA A 205 25.53 -20.79 -6.70
CA ALA A 205 26.97 -20.98 -6.57
C ALA A 205 27.48 -22.17 -7.40
N LEU A 206 26.71 -23.26 -7.47
CA LEU A 206 26.99 -24.39 -8.37
C LEU A 206 26.93 -23.98 -9.84
N GLU A 207 25.93 -23.19 -10.24
CA GLU A 207 25.77 -22.68 -11.61
C GLU A 207 26.93 -21.77 -12.01
N PHE A 208 27.43 -20.94 -11.09
CA PHE A 208 28.61 -20.11 -11.31
C PHE A 208 29.88 -20.92 -11.60
N MET A 209 29.95 -22.17 -11.11
CA MET A 209 31.07 -23.09 -11.38
C MET A 209 30.90 -23.91 -12.66
N ALA A 210 29.72 -23.88 -13.28
CA ALA A 210 29.47 -24.62 -14.52
C ALA A 210 30.36 -24.09 -15.66
N PRO A 211 30.82 -24.98 -16.57
CA PRO A 211 31.75 -24.59 -17.64
C PRO A 211 31.10 -23.71 -18.72
N SER A 212 29.77 -23.80 -18.90
CA SER A 212 29.02 -23.03 -19.90
C SER A 212 27.54 -22.88 -19.52
N THR A 213 26.86 -21.89 -20.10
CA THR A 213 25.42 -21.67 -19.92
C THR A 213 24.58 -22.86 -20.39
N LYS A 214 25.05 -23.60 -21.41
CA LYS A 214 24.44 -24.84 -21.88
C LYS A 214 24.46 -25.93 -20.81
N SER A 215 25.55 -26.05 -20.04
CA SER A 215 25.66 -27.03 -18.95
C SER A 215 24.72 -26.68 -17.79
N VAL A 216 24.53 -25.39 -17.50
CA VAL A 216 23.49 -24.94 -16.54
C VAL A 216 22.10 -25.34 -17.00
N GLN A 217 21.76 -25.10 -18.28
CA GLN A 217 20.46 -25.49 -18.84
C GLN A 217 20.22 -27.00 -18.78
N ALA A 218 21.24 -27.79 -19.10
CA ALA A 218 21.17 -29.25 -19.02
C ALA A 218 21.01 -29.75 -17.58
N MET A 219 21.68 -29.13 -16.61
CA MET A 219 21.46 -29.44 -15.20
C MET A 219 20.02 -29.12 -14.79
N ARG A 220 19.48 -27.96 -15.21
CA ARG A 220 18.11 -27.54 -14.88
C ARG A 220 17.03 -28.41 -15.54
N SER A 221 17.31 -28.98 -16.72
CA SER A 221 16.39 -29.91 -17.40
C SER A 221 16.51 -31.35 -16.89
N HIS A 222 17.53 -31.67 -16.09
CA HIS A 222 17.74 -33.01 -15.57
C HIS A 222 16.59 -33.46 -14.64
N PRO A 223 16.09 -34.71 -14.73
CA PRO A 223 14.97 -35.19 -13.92
C PRO A 223 15.16 -35.03 -12.40
N VAL A 224 16.39 -35.22 -11.90
CA VAL A 224 16.72 -35.02 -10.48
C VAL A 224 16.58 -33.55 -10.06
N PHE A 225 16.93 -32.58 -10.91
CA PHE A 225 16.75 -31.16 -10.63
C PHE A 225 15.27 -30.80 -10.53
N ILE A 226 14.46 -31.31 -11.47
CA ILE A 226 13.01 -31.11 -11.47
C ILE A 226 12.39 -31.75 -10.22
N ALA A 227 12.79 -32.97 -9.87
CA ALA A 227 12.33 -33.67 -8.67
C ALA A 227 12.72 -32.90 -7.39
N PHE A 228 13.97 -32.43 -7.30
CA PHE A 228 14.47 -31.62 -6.18
C PHE A 228 13.63 -30.36 -5.99
N ASN A 229 13.36 -29.61 -7.06
CA ASN A 229 12.53 -28.41 -6.96
C ASN A 229 11.08 -28.72 -6.55
N LYS A 230 10.51 -29.83 -7.03
CA LYS A 230 9.17 -30.28 -6.63
C LYS A 230 9.09 -30.71 -5.16
N ARG A 231 10.21 -31.05 -4.50
CA ARG A 231 10.22 -31.35 -3.05
C ARG A 231 9.95 -30.11 -2.20
N TRP A 232 10.26 -28.91 -2.71
CA TRP A 232 9.83 -27.66 -2.09
C TRP A 232 8.32 -27.54 -2.28
N GLN A 233 7.57 -27.94 -1.26
CA GLN A 233 6.11 -27.86 -1.24
C GLN A 233 5.64 -26.41 -1.07
N LEU A 234 6.01 -25.53 -1.99
CA LEU A 234 5.71 -24.10 -1.97
C LEU A 234 4.20 -23.81 -1.79
N PRO A 235 3.25 -24.59 -2.33
CA PRO A 235 1.83 -24.40 -2.04
C PRO A 235 1.48 -24.57 -0.56
N ILE A 236 2.10 -25.51 0.15
CA ILE A 236 1.88 -25.75 1.59
C ILE A 236 2.49 -24.62 2.41
N TYR A 237 3.71 -24.19 2.07
CA TYR A 237 4.34 -23.02 2.68
C TYR A 237 3.45 -21.77 2.54
N PHE A 238 2.96 -21.50 1.32
CA PHE A 238 2.06 -20.38 1.07
C PHE A 238 0.78 -20.50 1.91
N GLN A 239 0.19 -21.70 2.02
CA GLN A 239 -1.02 -21.89 2.82
C GLN A 239 -0.81 -21.60 4.31
N LEU A 240 0.35 -21.98 4.88
CA LEU A 240 0.69 -21.65 6.27
C LEU A 240 0.85 -20.14 6.45
N ARG A 241 1.61 -19.48 5.58
CA ARG A 241 1.78 -18.01 5.61
C ARG A 241 0.46 -17.27 5.39
N TRP A 242 -0.38 -17.76 4.47
CA TRP A 242 -1.71 -17.23 4.24
C TRP A 242 -2.55 -17.30 5.51
N LYS A 243 -2.55 -18.44 6.22
CA LYS A 243 -3.28 -18.61 7.48
C LYS A 243 -2.76 -17.65 8.56
N ASP A 244 -1.44 -17.48 8.67
CA ASP A 244 -0.84 -16.57 9.65
C ASP A 244 -1.19 -15.09 9.38
N ILE A 245 -1.22 -14.70 8.10
CA ILE A 245 -1.53 -13.32 7.68
C ILE A 245 -3.03 -13.05 7.76
N VAL A 246 -3.83 -13.85 7.06
CA VAL A 246 -5.28 -13.66 6.93
C VAL A 246 -5.99 -14.01 8.23
N GLY A 247 -5.54 -15.03 8.98
CA GLY A 247 -6.14 -15.38 10.27
C GLY A 247 -6.10 -14.21 11.25
N LYS A 248 -4.92 -13.59 11.43
CA LYS A 248 -4.77 -12.40 12.28
C LYS A 248 -5.62 -11.22 11.80
N LEU A 249 -5.74 -11.04 10.48
CA LEU A 249 -6.52 -9.97 9.91
C LEU A 249 -8.02 -10.17 10.13
N GLU A 250 -8.55 -11.36 9.86
CA GLU A 250 -9.99 -11.65 10.01
C GLU A 250 -10.46 -11.55 11.45
N ASP A 251 -9.61 -11.93 12.42
CA ASP A 251 -9.91 -11.71 13.85
C ASP A 251 -10.17 -10.22 14.14
N ILE A 252 -9.40 -9.32 13.54
CA ILE A 252 -9.53 -7.86 13.72
C ILE A 252 -10.71 -7.31 12.91
N LEU A 253 -10.91 -7.77 11.67
CA LEU A 253 -12.02 -7.35 10.81
C LEU A 253 -13.39 -7.92 11.24
N SER A 254 -13.42 -8.89 12.15
CA SER A 254 -14.66 -9.39 12.76
C SER A 254 -15.44 -8.30 13.50
N THR A 255 -14.73 -7.28 14.01
CA THR A 255 -15.33 -6.11 14.64
C THR A 255 -15.68 -5.07 13.57
N THR A 256 -16.98 -4.80 13.40
CA THR A 256 -17.50 -3.80 12.45
C THR A 256 -17.71 -2.42 13.06
N VAL A 257 -17.38 -2.25 14.34
CA VAL A 257 -17.51 -0.97 15.04
C VAL A 257 -16.32 -0.07 14.72
N ILE A 258 -16.61 1.15 14.26
CA ILE A 258 -15.61 2.18 13.96
C ILE A 258 -15.15 2.83 15.28
N ASN A 259 -14.07 2.30 15.86
CA ASN A 259 -13.43 2.85 17.04
C ASN A 259 -12.00 3.26 16.71
N PRO A 260 -11.69 4.58 16.66
CA PRO A 260 -10.32 5.03 16.42
C PRO A 260 -9.41 4.70 17.61
N TYR A 261 -8.10 4.68 17.37
CA TYR A 261 -7.13 4.61 18.47
C TYR A 261 -7.38 5.71 19.51
N PRO A 262 -7.23 5.42 20.81
CA PRO A 262 -7.21 6.46 21.81
C PRO A 262 -6.09 7.45 21.46
N THR A 263 -6.42 8.74 21.52
CA THR A 263 -5.71 9.93 20.99
C THR A 263 -4.23 10.11 21.40
N ASN A 264 -3.64 9.15 22.11
CA ASN A 264 -2.26 9.14 22.59
C ASN A 264 -1.24 8.44 21.68
N VAL A 265 -1.64 7.85 20.54
CA VAL A 265 -0.68 7.29 19.56
C VAL A 265 -0.32 8.36 18.52
N GLY A 266 0.40 9.40 18.97
CA GLY A 266 0.72 10.61 18.20
C GLY A 266 1.62 10.44 16.96
N ASN A 267 1.68 9.25 16.35
CA ASN A 267 2.47 8.99 15.14
C ASN A 267 1.91 7.89 14.22
N SER A 268 0.73 7.32 14.51
CA SER A 268 0.17 6.30 13.60
C SER A 268 -0.36 6.94 12.32
N MET A 269 0.01 6.34 11.19
CA MET A 269 -0.47 6.72 9.86
C MET A 269 -1.98 6.49 9.71
N PHE A 270 -2.50 5.47 10.38
CA PHE A 270 -3.91 5.08 10.34
C PHE A 270 -4.60 5.50 11.63
N LEU A 271 -5.90 5.76 11.54
CA LEU A 271 -6.76 6.09 12.67
C LEU A 271 -7.49 4.84 13.18
N LEU A 272 -7.77 3.88 12.31
CA LEU A 272 -8.41 2.60 12.63
C LEU A 272 -7.39 1.44 12.72
N PRO A 273 -7.53 0.56 13.72
CA PRO A 273 -6.73 -0.66 13.80
C PRO A 273 -6.98 -1.61 12.62
N GLN A 274 -8.18 -1.58 12.03
CA GLN A 274 -8.52 -2.38 10.86
C GLN A 274 -7.70 -1.96 9.63
N ALA A 275 -7.59 -0.67 9.34
CA ALA A 275 -6.80 -0.16 8.23
C ALA A 275 -5.31 -0.45 8.41
N GLU A 276 -4.79 -0.27 9.62
CA GLU A 276 -3.41 -0.61 9.97
C GLU A 276 -3.12 -2.10 9.80
N SER A 277 -4.05 -2.96 10.21
CA SER A 277 -3.90 -4.42 10.09
C SER A 277 -3.94 -4.88 8.64
N VAL A 278 -4.80 -4.27 7.81
CA VAL A 278 -4.82 -4.51 6.35
C VAL A 278 -3.49 -4.12 5.73
N TRP A 279 -2.97 -2.93 6.07
CA TRP A 279 -1.67 -2.48 5.59
C TRP A 279 -0.55 -3.44 6.03
N ALA A 280 -0.51 -3.82 7.31
CA ALA A 280 0.47 -4.75 7.83
C ALA A 280 0.40 -6.12 7.14
N ALA A 281 -0.80 -6.63 6.85
CA ALA A 281 -1.00 -7.87 6.11
C ALA A 281 -0.47 -7.77 4.67
N ILE A 282 -0.73 -6.66 3.97
CA ILE A 282 -0.22 -6.39 2.63
C ILE A 282 1.31 -6.30 2.66
N SER A 283 1.91 -5.50 3.54
CA SER A 283 3.36 -5.36 3.66
C SER A 283 4.03 -6.71 4.02
N SER A 284 3.40 -7.52 4.87
CA SER A 284 3.92 -8.84 5.24
C SER A 284 4.05 -9.77 4.03
N CYS A 285 3.16 -9.68 3.04
CA CYS A 285 3.21 -10.50 1.82
C CYS A 285 4.52 -10.30 1.02
N TRP A 286 5.10 -9.11 1.09
CA TRP A 286 6.27 -8.69 0.31
C TRP A 286 7.54 -8.57 1.15
N SER A 287 7.44 -8.77 2.47
CA SER A 287 8.58 -8.77 3.38
C SER A 287 9.57 -9.91 3.08
N ALA A 288 10.86 -9.65 3.29
CA ALA A 288 11.92 -10.65 3.13
C ALA A 288 11.79 -11.88 4.04
N GLU A 289 10.97 -11.79 5.11
CA GLU A 289 10.70 -12.87 6.06
C GLU A 289 9.59 -13.83 5.59
N VAL A 290 8.87 -13.48 4.53
CA VAL A 290 7.72 -14.25 4.02
C VAL A 290 7.83 -14.52 2.52
N PHE A 291 8.30 -13.55 1.74
CA PHE A 291 8.25 -13.57 0.29
C PHE A 291 9.19 -14.61 -0.32
N ILE A 292 8.67 -15.37 -1.29
CA ILE A 292 9.45 -16.26 -2.16
C ILE A 292 9.12 -15.86 -3.61
N PRO A 293 10.11 -15.57 -4.47
CA PRO A 293 9.87 -15.12 -5.85
C PRO A 293 8.97 -16.05 -6.67
N ASP A 294 9.12 -17.38 -6.54
CA ASP A 294 8.28 -18.37 -7.24
C ASP A 294 6.79 -18.30 -6.86
N LEU A 295 6.48 -17.66 -5.72
CA LEU A 295 5.13 -17.44 -5.22
C LEU A 295 4.62 -16.01 -5.45
N ALA A 296 5.34 -15.17 -6.21
CA ALA A 296 4.97 -13.78 -6.47
C ALA A 296 3.53 -13.63 -6.97
N HIS A 297 3.11 -14.46 -7.93
CA HIS A 297 1.73 -14.48 -8.45
C HIS A 297 0.67 -14.73 -7.36
N ARG A 298 0.99 -15.52 -6.33
CA ARG A 298 0.07 -15.82 -5.22
C ARG A 298 0.00 -14.69 -4.20
N PHE A 299 1.14 -14.12 -3.84
CA PHE A 299 1.20 -12.94 -2.95
C PHE A 299 0.57 -11.71 -3.60
N TRP A 300 0.71 -11.57 -4.92
CA TRP A 300 0.00 -10.57 -5.69
C TRP A 300 -1.51 -10.73 -5.64
N ARG A 301 -2.00 -11.93 -5.95
CA ARG A 301 -3.42 -12.25 -5.80
C ARG A 301 -3.92 -11.98 -4.38
N LEU A 302 -3.15 -12.36 -3.37
CA LEU A 302 -3.50 -12.11 -1.96
C LEU A 302 -3.58 -10.60 -1.66
N THR A 303 -2.65 -9.80 -2.16
CA THR A 303 -2.66 -8.33 -2.01
C THR A 303 -3.98 -7.73 -2.50
N LEU A 304 -4.43 -8.11 -3.70
CA LEU A 304 -5.71 -7.66 -4.25
C LEU A 304 -6.91 -8.16 -3.43
N GLN A 305 -6.86 -9.40 -2.93
CA GLN A 305 -7.89 -9.95 -2.06
C GLN A 305 -7.98 -9.22 -0.72
N LEU A 306 -6.85 -8.80 -0.13
CA LEU A 306 -6.81 -8.03 1.11
C LEU A 306 -7.44 -6.63 0.93
N LEU A 307 -7.17 -5.97 -0.20
CA LEU A 307 -7.81 -4.69 -0.55
C LEU A 307 -9.31 -4.84 -0.75
N SER A 308 -9.72 -5.87 -1.49
CA SER A 308 -11.13 -6.19 -1.71
C SER A 308 -11.85 -6.49 -0.39
N ARG A 309 -11.22 -7.26 0.50
CA ARG A 309 -11.74 -7.57 1.83
C ARG A 309 -11.90 -6.31 2.70
N TYR A 310 -10.93 -5.40 2.66
CA TYR A 310 -11.01 -4.12 3.36
C TYR A 310 -12.17 -3.28 2.86
N LYS A 311 -12.35 -3.18 1.55
CA LYS A 311 -13.52 -2.50 0.95
C LYS A 311 -14.84 -3.10 1.47
N THR A 312 -15.00 -4.42 1.41
CA THR A 312 -16.22 -5.08 1.89
C THR A 312 -16.45 -4.85 3.38
N TRP A 313 -15.38 -4.82 4.17
CA TRP A 313 -15.48 -4.47 5.59
C TRP A 313 -15.96 -3.02 5.77
N LEU A 314 -15.41 -2.06 5.02
CA LEU A 314 -15.85 -0.66 5.05
C LEU A 314 -17.34 -0.53 4.70
N GLU A 315 -17.79 -1.14 3.61
CA GLU A 315 -19.20 -1.12 3.19
C GLU A 315 -20.14 -1.70 4.27
N THR A 316 -19.66 -2.66 5.06
CA THR A 316 -20.43 -3.24 6.18
C THR A 316 -20.39 -2.36 7.43
N ALA A 317 -19.27 -1.70 7.69
CA ALA A 317 -19.05 -0.83 8.85
C ALA A 317 -19.72 0.54 8.70
N LEU A 318 -19.95 1.00 7.47
CA LEU A 318 -20.66 2.25 7.21
C LEU A 318 -22.13 2.15 7.64
N PRO A 319 -22.65 3.11 8.41
CA PRO A 319 -24.08 3.18 8.70
C PRO A 319 -24.86 3.31 7.39
N GLN A 320 -25.87 2.46 7.18
CA GLN A 320 -26.76 2.64 6.03
C GLN A 320 -27.47 3.98 6.19
N THR A 321 -27.20 4.90 5.27
CA THR A 321 -27.91 6.18 5.20
C THR A 321 -29.38 5.87 4.99
N GLU A 322 -30.22 6.04 6.03
CA GLU A 322 -31.66 6.03 5.85
C GLU A 322 -32.01 7.16 4.87
N VAL A 323 -32.24 6.78 3.61
CA VAL A 323 -32.86 7.65 2.62
C VAL A 323 -34.30 7.82 3.07
N SER A 324 -34.56 8.82 3.91
CA SER A 324 -35.92 9.24 4.23
C SER A 324 -36.52 9.87 2.96
N ALA A 325 -37.07 9.01 2.11
CA ALA A 325 -37.99 9.41 1.07
C ALA A 325 -39.41 9.41 1.65
N GLN A 326 -39.95 10.59 1.97
CA GLN A 326 -41.39 10.84 1.84
C GLN A 326 -41.66 12.29 1.42
N VAL A 327 -41.79 12.45 0.11
CA VAL A 327 -42.71 13.40 -0.50
C VAL A 327 -44.12 12.82 -0.31
N THR A 328 -44.96 13.44 0.51
CA THR A 328 -46.41 13.55 0.27
C THR A 328 -47.01 14.73 1.07
N SER A 329 -47.89 15.43 0.37
CA SER A 329 -48.66 16.67 0.60
C SER A 329 -49.31 16.97 1.97
N PRO A 330 -49.71 18.25 2.21
CA PRO A 330 -50.31 18.72 3.46
C PRO A 330 -51.82 18.47 3.52
N ILE A 331 -52.34 18.13 4.71
CA ILE A 331 -53.76 18.23 5.04
C ILE A 331 -53.91 18.90 6.42
N ASP A 332 -54.66 19.99 6.42
CA ASP A 332 -55.18 20.74 7.57
C ASP A 332 -55.87 19.87 8.62
N LYS A 333 -55.71 20.24 9.90
CA LYS A 333 -56.83 20.62 10.78
C LYS A 333 -56.36 21.20 12.12
N SER A 334 -57.12 22.21 12.52
CA SER A 334 -57.06 23.08 13.70
C SER A 334 -57.59 22.43 14.99
N ARG A 335 -56.94 22.69 16.14
CA ARG A 335 -57.47 23.40 17.36
C ARG A 335 -56.57 23.18 18.59
N SER A 336 -56.46 24.26 19.39
CA SER A 336 -56.04 24.43 20.81
C SER A 336 -55.96 23.16 21.68
N THR A 337 -55.08 22.99 22.68
CA THR A 337 -54.85 23.85 23.86
C THR A 337 -53.72 23.27 24.75
N THR A 338 -52.95 24.15 25.41
CA THR A 338 -52.09 23.97 26.62
C THR A 338 -50.66 23.41 26.46
N PRO A 339 -49.61 24.14 26.95
CA PRO A 339 -48.23 23.68 26.95
C PRO A 339 -47.90 22.89 28.22
N GLN A 340 -47.32 21.71 28.09
CA GLN A 340 -46.69 20.98 29.19
C GLN A 340 -45.18 20.98 28.97
N ALA A 341 -44.45 21.40 30.00
CA ALA A 341 -43.02 21.65 29.98
C ALA A 341 -42.19 20.37 30.09
N SER A 342 -41.08 20.38 29.33
CA SER A 342 -39.77 19.73 29.56
C SER A 342 -39.68 18.20 29.66
N SER A 343 -39.01 17.59 28.67
CA SER A 343 -37.79 16.78 28.88
C SER A 343 -37.07 16.47 27.55
N GLU A 344 -35.81 16.90 27.45
CA GLU A 344 -34.69 16.37 26.63
C GLU A 344 -34.77 16.34 25.08
N THR A 345 -34.34 17.44 24.45
CA THR A 345 -34.05 17.54 22.99
C THR A 345 -32.58 17.28 22.66
N VAL A 346 -31.99 16.19 23.17
CA VAL A 346 -30.55 15.87 22.97
C VAL A 346 -30.20 14.80 21.90
N PRO A 347 -31.08 13.92 21.36
CA PRO A 347 -30.58 12.74 20.64
C PRO A 347 -30.13 12.97 19.17
N GLU A 348 -30.63 13.97 18.43
CA GLU A 348 -30.34 14.08 16.97
C GLU A 348 -28.96 14.68 16.65
N ASN A 349 -28.51 15.66 17.42
CA ASN A 349 -27.26 16.37 17.12
C ASN A 349 -26.01 15.55 17.44
N SER A 350 -26.05 14.69 18.48
CA SER A 350 -24.93 13.81 18.84
C SER A 350 -24.74 12.68 17.82
N ALA A 351 -25.82 12.07 17.33
CA ALA A 351 -25.74 10.99 16.34
C ALA A 351 -25.15 11.46 15.01
N THR A 352 -25.52 12.67 14.57
CA THR A 352 -24.92 13.26 13.35
C THR A 352 -23.45 13.67 13.55
N ASP A 353 -23.06 14.06 14.77
CA ASP A 353 -21.65 14.33 15.12
C ASP A 353 -20.80 13.08 15.04
N ASP A 354 -21.32 11.96 15.52
CA ASP A 354 -20.61 10.69 15.49
C ASP A 354 -20.49 10.15 14.05
N LEU A 355 -21.54 10.29 13.24
CA LEU A 355 -21.50 9.95 11.81
C LEU A 355 -20.45 10.80 11.04
N LEU A 356 -20.42 12.11 11.30
CA LEU A 356 -19.46 13.02 10.69
C LEU A 356 -18.01 12.64 11.03
N LYS A 357 -17.75 12.29 12.31
CA LYS A 357 -16.43 11.80 12.75
C LYS A 357 -16.06 10.48 12.12
N GLN A 358 -16.98 9.52 12.06
CA GLN A 358 -16.76 8.21 11.44
C GLN A 358 -16.38 8.34 9.96
N HIS A 359 -17.11 9.16 9.21
CA HIS A 359 -16.78 9.42 7.81
C HIS A 359 -15.40 10.04 7.64
N ALA A 360 -15.03 11.01 8.47
CA ALA A 360 -13.71 11.64 8.41
C ALA A 360 -12.58 10.65 8.71
N ILE A 361 -12.76 9.79 9.72
CA ILE A 361 -11.78 8.77 10.11
C ILE A 361 -11.50 7.81 8.95
N ILE A 362 -12.56 7.28 8.33
CA ILE A 362 -12.42 6.35 7.21
C ILE A 362 -11.79 7.03 5.99
N LEU A 363 -12.15 8.28 5.69
CA LEU A 363 -11.55 9.03 4.58
C LEU A 363 -10.03 9.16 4.71
N VAL A 364 -9.55 9.44 5.92
CA VAL A 364 -8.10 9.50 6.20
C VAL A 364 -7.45 8.15 5.91
N ASP A 365 -8.06 7.07 6.40
CA ASP A 365 -7.48 5.72 6.26
C ASP A 365 -7.52 5.19 4.83
N ILE A 366 -8.61 5.43 4.07
CA ILE A 366 -8.67 5.09 2.64
C ILE A 366 -7.54 5.80 1.89
N LYS A 367 -7.33 7.10 2.14
CA LYS A 367 -6.23 7.85 1.52
C LYS A 367 -4.87 7.28 1.89
N ALA A 368 -4.66 6.98 3.17
CA ALA A 368 -3.42 6.41 3.66
C ALA A 368 -3.13 5.03 3.02
N VAL A 369 -4.10 4.10 3.03
CA VAL A 369 -3.96 2.77 2.41
C VAL A 369 -3.65 2.91 0.92
N THR A 370 -4.40 3.75 0.20
CA THR A 370 -4.20 3.97 -1.24
C THR A 370 -2.79 4.47 -1.55
N HIS A 371 -2.32 5.48 -0.81
CA HIS A 371 -0.98 6.02 -0.99
C HIS A 371 0.10 4.98 -0.69
N GLN A 372 -0.03 4.24 0.40
CA GLN A 372 0.96 3.25 0.82
C GLN A 372 1.07 2.07 -0.14
N VAL A 373 -0.06 1.58 -0.63
CA VAL A 373 -0.11 0.46 -1.59
C VAL A 373 0.48 0.89 -2.93
N LEU A 374 0.20 2.10 -3.41
CA LEU A 374 0.83 2.63 -4.63
C LEU A 374 2.34 2.84 -4.45
N ARG A 375 2.80 3.19 -3.25
CA ARG A 375 4.22 3.27 -2.95
C ARG A 375 4.87 1.89 -3.00
N LEU A 376 4.29 0.91 -2.31
CA LEU A 376 4.76 -0.49 -2.31
C LEU A 376 4.78 -1.08 -3.73
N TRP A 377 3.80 -0.73 -4.56
CA TRP A 377 3.76 -1.10 -5.96
C TRP A 377 5.02 -0.64 -6.71
N ARG A 378 5.32 0.66 -6.62
CA ARG A 378 6.46 1.28 -7.32
C ARG A 378 7.81 0.81 -6.80
N GLU A 379 7.92 0.56 -5.50
CA GLU A 379 9.20 0.27 -4.84
C GLU A 379 9.55 -1.22 -4.85
N GLU A 380 8.56 -2.12 -4.75
CA GLU A 380 8.80 -3.56 -4.54
C GLU A 380 8.03 -4.46 -5.50
N ILE A 381 6.70 -4.33 -5.58
CA ILE A 381 5.85 -5.32 -6.27
C ILE A 381 6.13 -5.36 -7.78
N SER A 382 6.25 -4.19 -8.41
CA SER A 382 6.48 -4.09 -9.86
C SER A 382 7.77 -4.77 -10.30
N ALA A 383 8.83 -4.71 -9.49
CA ALA A 383 10.11 -5.36 -9.77
C ALA A 383 10.10 -6.87 -9.46
N ALA A 384 9.22 -7.31 -8.55
CA ALA A 384 9.13 -8.70 -8.11
C ALA A 384 8.21 -9.57 -9.00
N LEU A 385 7.32 -8.94 -9.78
CA LEU A 385 6.45 -9.64 -10.71
C LEU A 385 7.21 -9.97 -12.02
N PRO A 386 6.99 -11.15 -12.63
CA PRO A 386 7.61 -11.49 -13.90
C PRO A 386 7.22 -10.49 -15.00
N GLU A 387 8.19 -10.03 -15.78
CA GLU A 387 7.92 -9.29 -17.02
C GLU A 387 7.11 -10.16 -17.99
N ALA A 388 6.21 -9.55 -18.76
CA ALA A 388 5.34 -10.23 -19.71
C ALA A 388 6.17 -11.17 -20.61
N ALA A 389 5.89 -12.48 -20.50
CA ALA A 389 6.63 -13.49 -21.24
C ALA A 389 6.24 -13.45 -22.73
N SER A 390 7.14 -12.94 -23.57
CA SER A 390 7.14 -13.03 -25.03
C SER A 390 5.97 -12.37 -25.80
N SER A 391 6.25 -11.98 -27.04
CA SER A 391 5.35 -11.24 -27.94
C SER A 391 4.06 -11.97 -28.34
N GLN A 392 3.90 -13.24 -27.95
CA GLN A 392 2.79 -14.10 -28.38
C GLN A 392 1.58 -14.07 -27.43
N ASP A 393 1.77 -13.67 -26.15
CA ASP A 393 0.72 -13.55 -25.13
C ASP A 393 0.17 -12.12 -24.97
N MET A 394 0.65 -11.17 -25.78
CA MET A 394 0.43 -9.74 -25.61
C MET A 394 -1.04 -9.28 -25.75
N TYR A 395 -1.90 -10.03 -26.45
CA TYR A 395 -3.32 -9.67 -26.62
C TYR A 395 -4.20 -10.08 -25.43
N MET A 396 -3.71 -10.91 -24.51
CA MET A 396 -4.42 -11.37 -23.30
C MET A 396 -3.71 -10.95 -22.01
N TYR A 397 -2.60 -10.21 -22.12
CA TYR A 397 -1.84 -9.73 -20.97
C TYR A 397 -2.61 -8.59 -20.29
N ILE A 398 -3.08 -8.86 -19.07
CA ILE A 398 -3.61 -7.84 -18.18
C ILE A 398 -2.43 -7.28 -17.41
N ASP A 399 -2.18 -5.98 -17.55
CA ASP A 399 -1.16 -5.30 -16.76
C ASP A 399 -1.54 -5.43 -15.27
N PRO A 400 -0.69 -6.04 -14.42
CA PRO A 400 -0.96 -6.11 -12.99
C PRO A 400 -1.13 -4.72 -12.36
N GLU A 401 -0.56 -3.65 -12.91
CA GLU A 401 -0.82 -2.28 -12.43
C GLU A 401 -2.27 -1.87 -12.66
N ASP A 402 -2.88 -2.24 -13.78
CA ASP A 402 -4.27 -1.91 -14.09
C ASP A 402 -5.25 -2.61 -13.14
N ALA A 403 -4.97 -3.88 -12.80
CA ALA A 403 -5.73 -4.60 -11.79
C ALA A 403 -5.64 -3.92 -10.41
N LEU A 404 -4.47 -3.36 -10.06
CA LEU A 404 -4.31 -2.58 -8.83
C LEU A 404 -5.14 -1.29 -8.87
N LYS A 405 -5.03 -0.54 -9.97
CA LYS A 405 -5.76 0.72 -10.16
C LYS A 405 -7.26 0.50 -10.08
N GLU A 406 -7.77 -0.58 -10.65
CA GLU A 406 -9.20 -0.93 -10.56
C GLU A 406 -9.64 -1.16 -9.11
N GLN A 407 -8.87 -1.94 -8.33
CA GLN A 407 -9.19 -2.15 -6.92
C GLN A 407 -9.11 -0.85 -6.09
N LEU A 408 -8.08 -0.04 -6.30
CA LEU A 408 -7.93 1.24 -5.59
C LEU A 408 -9.01 2.26 -6.02
N ASN A 409 -9.41 2.26 -7.29
CA ASN A 409 -10.50 3.10 -7.77
C ASN A 409 -11.81 2.78 -7.05
N SER A 410 -12.06 1.51 -6.74
CA SER A 410 -13.26 1.13 -5.97
C SER A 410 -13.27 1.68 -4.53
N LEU A 411 -12.10 1.84 -3.90
CA LEU A 411 -11.95 2.56 -2.62
C LEU A 411 -12.08 4.07 -2.80
N SER A 412 -11.59 4.63 -3.91
CA SER A 412 -11.75 6.05 -4.26
C SER A 412 -13.22 6.43 -4.42
N VAL A 413 -14.02 5.61 -5.11
CA VAL A 413 -15.46 5.82 -5.26
C VAL A 413 -16.15 5.86 -3.88
N LEU A 414 -15.78 4.97 -2.97
CA LEU A 414 -16.30 5.00 -1.60
C LEU A 414 -15.90 6.29 -0.87
N ALA A 415 -14.64 6.72 -0.99
CA ALA A 415 -14.18 7.98 -0.41
C ALA A 415 -14.93 9.20 -0.98
N GLU A 416 -15.24 9.23 -2.28
CA GLU A 416 -16.04 10.30 -2.88
C GLU A 416 -17.46 10.34 -2.32
N GLN A 417 -18.10 9.18 -2.16
CA GLN A 417 -19.43 9.09 -1.54
C GLN A 417 -19.42 9.63 -0.11
N MET A 418 -18.43 9.26 0.69
CA MET A 418 -18.27 9.72 2.07
C MET A 418 -17.97 11.22 2.13
N THR A 419 -17.19 11.75 1.20
CA THR A 419 -16.92 13.19 1.08
C THR A 419 -18.21 13.96 0.83
N LYS A 420 -19.08 13.47 -0.07
CA LYS A 420 -20.41 14.07 -0.32
C LYS A 420 -21.28 14.06 0.93
N GLN A 421 -21.29 12.96 1.69
CA GLN A 421 -22.05 12.88 2.96
C GLN A 421 -21.53 13.89 4.00
N VAL A 422 -20.21 14.02 4.14
CA VAL A 422 -19.58 15.03 5.01
C VAL A 422 -20.02 16.43 4.62
N ILE A 423 -19.96 16.78 3.34
CA ILE A 423 -20.38 18.09 2.84
C ILE A 423 -21.86 18.33 3.10
N GLN A 424 -22.74 17.36 2.84
CA GLN A 424 -24.18 17.47 3.10
C GLN A 424 -24.49 17.72 4.59
N LEU A 425 -23.82 17.00 5.50
CA LEU A 425 -23.98 17.20 6.95
C LEU A 425 -23.51 18.59 7.39
N LEU A 426 -22.37 19.05 6.87
CA LEU A 426 -21.84 20.39 7.14
C LEU A 426 -22.76 21.48 6.58
N SER A 427 -23.26 21.33 5.34
CA SER A 427 -24.21 22.25 4.71
C SER A 427 -25.49 22.38 5.51
N ARG A 428 -26.05 21.27 6.00
CA ARG A 428 -27.25 21.28 6.85
C ARG A 428 -27.02 22.12 8.11
N ARG A 429 -25.92 21.86 8.83
CA ARG A 429 -25.57 22.57 10.07
C ARG A 429 -25.30 24.07 9.85
N ALA A 430 -24.64 24.39 8.75
CA ALA A 430 -24.40 25.78 8.37
C ALA A 430 -25.71 26.51 8.04
N CYS A 431 -26.63 25.85 7.32
CA CYS A 431 -27.96 26.37 7.02
C CYS A 431 -28.84 26.51 8.29
N ASP A 432 -28.74 25.58 9.24
CA ASP A 432 -29.47 25.67 10.50
C ASP A 432 -29.00 26.87 11.33
N SER A 433 -27.69 27.17 11.28
CA SER A 433 -27.09 28.36 11.90
C SER A 433 -27.57 29.67 11.27
N LEU A 434 -28.09 29.64 10.04
CA LEU A 434 -28.66 30.79 9.32
C LEU A 434 -30.13 31.07 9.73
N LEU A 435 -30.84 30.14 10.37
CA LEU A 435 -32.28 30.29 10.71
C LEU A 435 -32.68 31.63 11.38
N PRO A 436 -31.87 32.22 12.30
CA PRO A 436 -32.23 33.49 12.95
C PRO A 436 -32.44 34.66 11.98
N VAL A 437 -31.92 34.59 10.75
CA VAL A 437 -32.09 35.62 9.71
C VAL A 437 -33.57 35.98 9.46
N ARG A 438 -34.47 34.99 9.61
CA ARG A 438 -35.91 35.16 9.39
C ARG A 438 -36.57 36.12 10.38
N SER A 439 -35.93 36.36 11.52
CA SER A 439 -36.44 37.21 12.60
C SER A 439 -35.88 38.63 12.56
N ILE A 440 -34.91 38.94 11.70
CA ILE A 440 -34.32 40.29 11.63
C ILE A 440 -35.38 41.37 11.40
N PRO A 441 -36.34 41.23 10.45
CA PRO A 441 -37.34 42.29 10.23
C PRO A 441 -38.20 42.58 11.47
N SER A 442 -38.62 41.54 12.19
CA SER A 442 -39.45 41.74 13.40
C SER A 442 -38.64 42.34 14.54
N GLN A 443 -37.37 41.95 14.71
CA GLN A 443 -36.49 42.51 15.73
C GLN A 443 -36.26 44.01 15.53
N PHE A 444 -36.00 44.44 14.30
CA PHE A 444 -35.76 45.86 13.99
C PHE A 444 -37.00 46.73 14.17
N ARG A 445 -38.18 46.23 13.79
CA ARG A 445 -39.47 46.90 14.01
C ARG A 445 -39.87 46.97 15.49
N ALA A 446 -39.42 46.02 16.32
CA ALA A 446 -39.72 45.99 17.75
C ALA A 446 -38.70 46.79 18.61
N MET A 447 -37.56 47.17 18.05
CA MET A 447 -36.50 47.88 18.77
C MET A 447 -36.85 49.35 19.00
N SER A 448 -36.80 49.79 20.26
CA SER A 448 -37.00 51.20 20.64
C SER A 448 -35.82 52.11 20.24
N SER A 449 -34.61 51.55 20.10
CA SER A 449 -33.41 52.25 19.65
C SER A 449 -33.33 52.27 18.12
N LYS A 450 -33.36 53.45 17.51
CA LYS A 450 -33.38 53.66 16.05
C LYS A 450 -32.00 53.98 15.45
N ARG A 451 -30.93 53.42 16.03
CA ARG A 451 -29.57 53.57 15.50
C ARG A 451 -29.39 52.71 14.24
N ILE A 452 -28.55 53.19 13.32
CA ILE A 452 -28.12 52.45 12.13
C ILE A 452 -27.16 51.34 12.59
N PRO A 453 -27.33 50.08 12.14
CA PRO A 453 -26.42 49.00 12.49
C PRO A 453 -24.99 49.23 12.00
N THR A 454 -24.01 48.80 12.79
CA THR A 454 -22.57 48.89 12.46
C THR A 454 -21.85 47.55 12.55
N GLU A 455 -22.49 46.54 13.14
CA GLU A 455 -21.91 45.21 13.34
C GLU A 455 -22.83 44.15 12.72
N SER A 456 -22.24 43.03 12.31
CA SER A 456 -23.01 41.91 11.79
C SER A 456 -23.82 41.23 12.90
N SER A 457 -24.91 40.59 12.50
CA SER A 457 -25.77 39.83 13.40
C SER A 457 -24.99 38.73 14.10
N TYR A 458 -25.31 38.48 15.37
CA TYR A 458 -24.58 37.54 16.23
C TYR A 458 -24.43 36.11 15.67
N PHE A 459 -25.34 35.69 14.77
CA PHE A 459 -25.33 34.36 14.18
C PHE A 459 -24.42 34.24 12.95
N VAL A 460 -24.06 35.34 12.28
CA VAL A 460 -23.20 35.33 11.07
C VAL A 460 -21.87 34.60 11.29
N PRO A 461 -21.07 34.90 12.33
CA PRO A 461 -19.82 34.17 12.57
C PRO A 461 -20.03 32.69 12.97
N LEU A 462 -21.26 32.28 13.28
CA LEU A 462 -21.59 30.89 13.62
C LEU A 462 -21.91 30.04 12.38
N ILE A 463 -22.23 30.65 11.24
CA ILE A 463 -22.66 29.96 10.02
C ILE A 463 -21.61 28.96 9.53
N LEU A 464 -20.35 29.39 9.38
CA LEU A 464 -19.26 28.52 8.92
C LEU A 464 -18.47 27.86 10.06
N ARG A 465 -18.91 28.03 11.30
CA ARG A 465 -18.31 27.37 12.47
C ARG A 465 -18.28 25.84 12.35
N PRO A 466 -19.32 25.15 11.82
CA PRO A 466 -19.26 23.70 11.63
C PRO A 466 -18.12 23.25 10.73
N VAL A 467 -17.85 23.98 9.64
CA VAL A 467 -16.74 23.69 8.71
C VAL A 467 -15.40 23.90 9.40
N LYS A 468 -15.24 25.05 10.08
CA LYS A 468 -14.03 25.36 10.86
C LYS A 468 -13.74 24.28 11.90
N ALA A 469 -14.75 23.92 12.70
CA ALA A 469 -14.61 22.93 13.74
C ALA A 469 -14.23 21.55 13.17
N PHE A 470 -14.90 21.12 12.11
CA PHE A 470 -14.60 19.85 11.43
C PHE A 470 -13.15 19.76 11.01
N PHE A 471 -12.62 20.81 10.35
CA PHE A 471 -11.23 20.89 9.90
C PHE A 471 -10.25 21.37 10.97
N GLY A 472 -10.59 21.35 12.27
CA GLY A 472 -9.67 21.69 13.35
C GLY A 472 -9.26 23.17 13.43
N ILE A 473 -9.99 24.07 12.76
CA ILE A 473 -9.76 25.52 12.82
C ILE A 473 -10.49 26.06 14.06
N GLY A 474 -9.74 26.39 15.11
CA GLY A 474 -10.30 26.87 16.38
C GLY A 474 -10.91 25.78 17.27
N SER A 475 -10.67 24.50 16.94
CA SER A 475 -11.00 23.33 17.78
C SER A 475 -10.06 22.17 17.46
N SER A 476 -9.95 21.16 18.32
CA SER A 476 -9.14 19.97 18.04
C SER A 476 -9.91 18.94 17.19
N SER A 477 -9.40 18.59 16.00
CA SER A 477 -9.98 17.53 15.15
C SER A 477 -8.87 16.77 14.41
N VAL A 478 -8.50 15.58 14.90
CA VAL A 478 -7.40 14.79 14.33
C VAL A 478 -7.65 14.41 12.87
N ALA A 479 -8.85 13.91 12.56
CA ALA A 479 -9.19 13.52 11.19
C ALA A 479 -9.32 14.74 10.27
N GLY A 480 -9.94 15.82 10.76
CA GLY A 480 -10.08 17.06 10.01
C GLY A 480 -8.76 17.71 9.66
N ASP A 481 -7.81 17.73 10.60
CA ASP A 481 -6.45 18.27 10.38
C ASP A 481 -5.75 17.56 9.21
N ARG A 482 -5.87 16.22 9.15
CA ARG A 482 -5.28 15.40 8.07
C ARG A 482 -5.98 15.58 6.72
N LEU A 483 -7.26 15.92 6.72
CA LEU A 483 -8.04 16.15 5.50
C LEU A 483 -7.98 17.59 5.00
N ARG A 484 -7.49 18.53 5.82
CA ARG A 484 -7.56 19.97 5.58
C ARG A 484 -6.94 20.39 4.24
N GLN A 485 -5.76 19.88 3.92
CA GLN A 485 -5.02 20.30 2.72
C GLN A 485 -5.82 20.03 1.43
N ASP A 486 -6.52 18.90 1.38
CA ASP A 486 -7.16 18.44 0.16
C ASP A 486 -8.66 18.79 0.11
N LEU A 487 -9.33 18.80 1.27
CA LEU A 487 -10.79 18.87 1.33
C LEU A 487 -11.34 20.19 1.87
N LEU A 488 -10.53 21.05 2.53
CA LEU A 488 -11.04 22.29 3.13
C LEU A 488 -11.67 23.22 2.08
N LYS A 489 -10.90 23.61 1.06
CA LYS A 489 -11.35 24.53 0.01
C LYS A 489 -12.57 24.01 -0.77
N PRO A 490 -12.58 22.79 -1.33
CA PRO A 490 -13.74 22.29 -2.07
C PRO A 490 -14.98 22.15 -1.15
N SER A 491 -14.82 21.61 0.06
CA SER A 491 -15.95 21.46 1.00
C SER A 491 -16.50 22.82 1.45
N ALA A 492 -15.62 23.78 1.77
CA ALA A 492 -16.02 25.11 2.18
C ALA A 492 -16.76 25.85 1.06
N THR A 493 -16.32 25.69 -0.19
CA THR A 493 -16.97 26.30 -1.35
C THR A 493 -18.40 25.78 -1.53
N GLU A 494 -18.61 24.47 -1.46
CA GLU A 494 -19.93 23.86 -1.66
C GLU A 494 -20.88 24.15 -0.47
N VAL A 495 -20.37 24.13 0.76
CA VAL A 495 -21.15 24.53 1.95
C VAL A 495 -21.53 26.01 1.88
N PHE A 496 -20.59 26.87 1.49
CA PHE A 496 -20.83 28.31 1.35
C PHE A 496 -21.89 28.61 0.29
N ASP A 497 -21.82 27.96 -0.87
CA ASP A 497 -22.83 28.09 -1.92
C ASP A 497 -24.21 27.61 -1.45
N SER A 498 -24.28 26.46 -0.75
CA SER A 498 -25.51 25.93 -0.17
C SER A 498 -26.18 26.92 0.79
N VAL A 499 -25.38 27.58 1.62
CA VAL A 499 -25.87 28.64 2.52
C VAL A 499 -26.33 29.87 1.75
N CYS A 500 -25.61 30.30 0.71
CA CYS A 500 -26.03 31.42 -0.14
C CYS A 500 -27.41 31.16 -0.75
N GLN A 501 -27.61 29.97 -1.33
CA GLN A 501 -28.89 29.57 -1.89
C GLN A 501 -30.02 29.59 -0.84
N ARG A 502 -29.75 29.08 0.37
CA ARG A 502 -30.72 29.12 1.48
C ARG A 502 -31.03 30.55 1.93
N TYR A 503 -30.02 31.42 1.95
CA TYR A 503 -30.20 32.84 2.27
C TYR A 503 -31.09 33.52 1.23
N ILE A 504 -30.82 33.33 -0.06
CA ILE A 504 -31.65 33.85 -1.16
C ILE A 504 -33.10 33.39 -1.02
N GLN A 505 -33.34 32.12 -0.67
CA GLN A 505 -34.68 31.60 -0.43
C GLN A 505 -35.39 32.36 0.70
N TYR A 506 -34.70 32.61 1.82
CA TYR A 506 -35.26 33.40 2.93
C TYR A 506 -35.55 34.85 2.53
N LEU A 507 -34.64 35.53 1.86
CA LEU A 507 -34.86 36.91 1.40
C LEU A 507 -36.01 36.99 0.39
N THR A 508 -36.14 36.01 -0.50
CA THR A 508 -37.23 35.97 -1.49
C THR A 508 -38.57 35.77 -0.82
N ALA A 509 -38.65 34.86 0.16
CA ALA A 509 -39.86 34.64 0.95
C ALA A 509 -40.23 35.87 1.79
N MET A 510 -39.23 36.54 2.35
CA MET A 510 -39.39 37.78 3.12
C MET A 510 -39.95 38.90 2.25
N ARG A 511 -39.38 39.16 1.07
CA ARG A 511 -39.89 40.16 0.11
C ARG A 511 -41.34 39.89 -0.31
N LYS A 512 -41.68 38.64 -0.63
CA LYS A 512 -43.07 38.25 -0.96
C LYS A 512 -44.02 38.52 0.20
N THR A 513 -43.59 38.22 1.42
CA THR A 513 -44.38 38.48 2.64
C THR A 513 -44.58 39.98 2.85
N GLU A 514 -43.54 40.78 2.67
CA GLU A 514 -43.59 42.24 2.80
C GLU A 514 -44.47 42.90 1.72
N GLU A 515 -44.39 42.45 0.47
CA GLU A 515 -45.25 42.95 -0.60
C GLU A 515 -46.74 42.65 -0.32
N SER A 516 -47.04 41.46 0.20
CA SER A 516 -48.41 41.10 0.61
C SER A 516 -48.92 41.98 1.75
N LEU A 517 -48.06 42.30 2.73
CA LEU A 517 -48.36 43.22 3.84
C LEU A 517 -48.58 44.65 3.34
N ARG A 518 -47.76 45.14 2.39
CA ARG A 518 -47.91 46.48 1.78
C ARG A 518 -49.23 46.57 1.01
N ARG A 519 -49.60 45.54 0.23
CA ARG A 519 -50.89 45.45 -0.47
C ARG A 519 -52.07 45.43 0.52
N LEU A 520 -51.99 44.67 1.60
CA LEU A 520 -53.01 44.61 2.64
C LEU A 520 -53.17 45.96 3.37
N LYS A 521 -52.05 46.59 3.78
CA LYS A 521 -52.04 47.93 4.41
C LYS A 521 -52.65 48.97 3.46
N LYS A 522 -52.38 48.91 2.15
CA LYS A 522 -52.96 49.80 1.13
C LYS A 522 -54.47 49.58 0.95
N GLY A 523 -54.94 48.33 0.98
CA GLY A 523 -56.36 47.99 0.96
C GLY A 523 -57.12 48.47 2.21
N LYS A 524 -56.50 48.38 3.40
CA LYS A 524 -57.09 48.85 4.68
C LYS A 524 -57.13 50.37 4.82
N LYS A 525 -56.15 51.09 4.26
CA LYS A 525 -56.14 52.56 4.20
C LYS A 525 -57.32 53.14 3.41
N SER A 526 -57.94 52.38 2.50
CA SER A 526 -59.11 52.79 1.73
C SER A 526 -60.42 52.76 2.54
N THR A 527 -60.49 51.99 3.64
CA THR A 527 -61.74 51.75 4.40
C THR A 527 -61.77 52.37 5.80
N LEU A 528 -60.64 52.81 6.36
CA LEU A 528 -60.54 53.34 7.75
C LEU A 528 -59.73 54.65 7.82
N GLY A 529 -60.07 55.62 6.97
CA GLY A 529 -59.30 56.85 6.73
C GLY A 529 -59.23 57.91 7.84
N PHE A 530 -59.46 57.61 9.12
CA PHE A 530 -59.57 58.65 10.17
C PHE A 530 -58.62 58.56 11.39
N PHE A 531 -57.72 57.57 11.48
CA PHE A 531 -56.88 57.39 12.69
C PHE A 531 -55.35 57.30 12.48
N ASN A 532 -54.82 57.44 11.26
CA ASN A 532 -53.36 57.32 11.04
C ASN A 532 -52.67 58.70 11.03
N GLY A 533 -51.89 58.99 12.08
CA GLY A 533 -51.09 60.21 12.18
C GLY A 533 -49.89 60.26 11.21
N PRO A 534 -49.37 61.47 10.89
CA PRO A 534 -48.35 61.71 9.86
C PRO A 534 -46.95 61.12 10.14
N GLY A 535 -46.73 60.51 11.31
CA GLY A 535 -45.44 59.92 11.71
C GLY A 535 -45.25 58.44 11.32
N ALA A 536 -46.31 57.72 10.97
CA ALA A 536 -46.23 56.26 10.80
C ALA A 536 -45.51 55.79 9.52
N SER A 537 -45.48 56.59 8.45
CA SER A 537 -44.77 56.18 7.21
C SER A 537 -43.26 56.46 7.28
N LYS A 538 -42.84 57.56 7.92
CA LYS A 538 -41.42 57.87 8.12
C LYS A 538 -40.71 56.85 9.01
N ASP A 539 -41.46 56.19 9.90
CA ASP A 539 -40.93 55.12 10.75
C ASP A 539 -40.79 53.79 10.02
N ASP A 540 -41.77 53.43 9.17
CA ASP A 540 -41.70 52.25 8.29
C ASP A 540 -40.48 52.36 7.36
N ASP A 541 -40.27 53.53 6.73
CA ASP A 541 -39.13 53.78 5.82
C ASP A 541 -37.77 53.67 6.53
N ARG A 542 -37.67 54.19 7.77
CA ARG A 542 -36.42 54.09 8.58
C ARG A 542 -36.14 52.67 9.03
N ASP A 543 -37.17 51.90 9.37
CA ASP A 543 -36.99 50.49 9.75
C ASP A 543 -36.61 49.64 8.54
N GLU A 544 -37.17 49.89 7.35
CA GLU A 544 -36.76 49.25 6.10
C GLU A 544 -35.30 49.56 5.75
N GLU A 545 -34.87 50.82 5.88
CA GLU A 545 -33.48 51.23 5.69
C GLU A 545 -32.53 50.48 6.64
N ARG A 546 -32.88 50.41 7.94
CA ARG A 546 -32.07 49.71 8.95
C ARG A 546 -32.00 48.20 8.72
N ILE A 547 -33.11 47.56 8.34
CA ILE A 547 -33.16 46.14 7.98
C ILE A 547 -32.25 45.88 6.78
N ARG A 548 -32.30 46.73 5.74
CA ARG A 548 -31.41 46.62 4.58
C ARG A 548 -29.95 46.77 4.99
N SER A 549 -29.61 47.80 5.75
CA SER A 549 -28.23 48.02 6.22
C SER A 549 -27.70 46.81 6.98
N GLN A 550 -28.51 46.21 7.88
CA GLN A 550 -28.11 44.99 8.58
C GLN A 550 -27.84 43.83 7.62
N MET A 551 -28.71 43.62 6.62
CA MET A 551 -28.55 42.52 5.65
C MET A 551 -27.30 42.68 4.79
N ILE A 552 -26.95 43.91 4.40
CA ILE A 552 -25.70 44.19 3.66
C ILE A 552 -24.49 43.83 4.53
N ILE A 553 -24.46 44.31 5.78
CA ILE A 553 -23.38 44.02 6.73
C ILE A 553 -23.25 42.52 6.98
N ASP A 554 -24.37 41.80 7.14
CA ASP A 554 -24.40 40.35 7.37
C ASP A 554 -23.86 39.56 6.17
N VAL A 555 -24.27 39.92 4.94
CA VAL A 555 -23.81 39.26 3.72
C VAL A 555 -22.33 39.54 3.46
N GLU A 556 -21.86 40.77 3.67
CA GLU A 556 -20.44 41.12 3.54
C GLU A 556 -19.59 40.37 4.57
N ALA A 557 -20.01 40.36 5.85
CA ALA A 557 -19.30 39.63 6.89
C ALA A 557 -19.28 38.12 6.62
N PHE A 558 -20.39 37.54 6.16
CA PHE A 558 -20.45 36.14 5.74
C PHE A 558 -19.50 35.84 4.58
N GLY A 559 -19.43 36.72 3.57
CA GLY A 559 -18.49 36.61 2.45
C GLY A 559 -17.02 36.67 2.89
N GLN A 560 -16.67 37.55 3.84
CA GLN A 560 -15.33 37.59 4.41
C GLN A 560 -15.01 36.31 5.19
N ASP A 561 -15.99 35.74 5.89
CA ASP A 561 -15.79 34.49 6.60
C ASP A 561 -15.54 33.31 5.63
N GLY A 562 -16.23 33.29 4.49
CA GLY A 562 -15.97 32.36 3.39
C GLY A 562 -14.55 32.49 2.82
N LYS A 563 -14.08 33.72 2.57
CA LYS A 563 -12.70 33.97 2.12
C LYS A 563 -11.66 33.45 3.10
N SER A 564 -11.92 33.53 4.40
CA SER A 564 -11.01 33.02 5.44
C SER A 564 -10.77 31.50 5.33
N LEU A 565 -11.69 30.77 4.68
CA LEU A 565 -11.59 29.32 4.40
C LEU A 565 -11.04 29.02 2.99
N GLY A 566 -10.62 30.04 2.24
CA GLY A 566 -10.08 29.90 0.88
C GLY A 566 -11.13 29.83 -0.22
N VAL A 567 -12.40 30.18 0.07
CA VAL A 567 -13.47 30.29 -0.93
C VAL A 567 -13.22 31.51 -1.81
N ASP A 568 -13.24 31.30 -3.12
CA ASP A 568 -13.28 32.41 -4.07
C ASP A 568 -14.74 32.88 -4.24
N ILE A 569 -15.12 33.89 -3.46
CA ILE A 569 -16.50 34.41 -3.49
C ILE A 569 -16.89 35.02 -4.84
N THR A 570 -15.91 35.37 -5.69
CA THR A 570 -16.18 35.97 -7.01
C THR A 570 -16.58 34.92 -8.04
N SER A 571 -16.21 33.66 -7.82
CA SER A 571 -16.61 32.54 -8.66
C SER A 571 -17.94 31.91 -8.24
N VAL A 572 -18.47 32.25 -7.06
CA VAL A 572 -19.73 31.68 -6.53
C VAL A 572 -20.91 32.54 -6.99
N GLU A 573 -21.62 32.06 -8.01
CA GLU A 573 -22.75 32.79 -8.61
C GLU A 573 -23.85 33.11 -7.58
N SER A 574 -24.20 32.17 -6.71
CA SER A 574 -25.21 32.39 -5.65
C SER A 574 -24.82 33.51 -4.70
N TYR A 575 -23.53 33.71 -4.42
CA TYR A 575 -23.08 34.81 -3.57
C TYR A 575 -23.20 36.16 -4.28
N LEU A 576 -22.83 36.22 -5.56
CA LEU A 576 -23.00 37.44 -6.37
C LEU A 576 -24.48 37.84 -6.45
N GLN A 577 -25.36 36.88 -6.68
CA GLN A 577 -26.82 37.10 -6.67
C GLN A 577 -27.31 37.57 -5.30
N LEU A 578 -26.86 36.95 -4.21
CA LEU A 578 -27.21 37.34 -2.84
C LEU A 578 -26.76 38.78 -2.52
N SER A 579 -25.51 39.12 -2.87
CA SER A 579 -24.96 40.47 -2.68
C SER A 579 -25.75 41.52 -3.47
N GLN A 580 -26.08 41.23 -4.74
CA GLN A 580 -26.90 42.11 -5.55
C GLN A 580 -28.33 42.24 -4.99
N MET A 581 -28.89 41.16 -4.45
CA MET A 581 -30.22 41.17 -3.86
C MET A 581 -30.29 42.10 -2.63
N VAL A 582 -29.31 42.10 -1.75
CA VAL A 582 -29.31 43.02 -0.58
C VAL A 582 -28.99 44.47 -0.95
N GLN A 583 -28.22 44.70 -2.03
CA GLN A 583 -27.83 46.03 -2.50
C GLN A 583 -28.88 46.70 -3.40
N SER A 584 -29.65 45.93 -4.18
CA SER A 584 -30.66 46.48 -5.09
C SER A 584 -31.80 47.18 -4.34
N GLU A 585 -31.98 48.48 -4.57
CA GLU A 585 -33.20 49.21 -4.24
C GLU A 585 -34.37 48.62 -5.05
N LEU A 586 -35.52 48.42 -4.39
CA LEU A 586 -36.79 48.39 -5.12
C LEU A 586 -37.03 49.84 -5.56
N VAL A 587 -36.38 50.25 -6.65
CA VAL A 587 -36.85 51.38 -7.43
C VAL A 587 -38.21 50.93 -7.96
N ASP A 588 -39.27 51.45 -7.35
CA ASP A 588 -40.64 51.34 -7.84
C ASP A 588 -40.60 51.75 -9.33
N GLY A 589 -40.83 50.79 -10.22
CA GLY A 589 -41.17 50.98 -11.62
C GLY A 589 -42.63 50.67 -11.82
#